data_AF-A0A8T3C5I7-F1
#
_entry.id   AF-A0A8T3C5I7-F1
#
_cell.length_a   1.000
_cell.length_b   1.000
_cell.length_c   1.000
_cell.angle_alpha   90.00
_cell.angle_beta   90.00
_cell.angle_gamma   90.00
#
_symmetry.space_group_name_H-M   'P 1'
#
loop_
_entity.id
_entity.type
_entity.pdbx_description
1 polymer ?
#
loop_
_entity_poly.entity_id
_entity_poly.type
_entity_poly.pdbx_seq_one_letter_code
_entity_poly.pdbx_strand_id
1 'polypeptide(L)'
;MILKGCPSFLAHVRDNSKKMPELNEIVVVRKFSKVFHKIFPGISFIREIDFSIDILSGDEPVLKALYCMEVKELQELKGQLQDLLEKGCIRPSTSLFYMQKWKRHLG
;
A
#
# COMPACT_ATOMS: atom_id res chain seq x y z
N MET A 1 7.87 -36.15 9.79
CA MET A 1 6.54 -35.96 10.41
C MET A 1 6.78 -35.27 11.75
N ILE A 2 6.43 -33.99 11.89
CA ILE A 2 6.62 -33.25 13.16
C ILE A 2 5.35 -33.46 14.00
N LEU A 3 5.50 -34.02 15.19
CA LEU A 3 4.38 -34.24 16.13
C LEU A 3 3.98 -32.92 16.78
N LYS A 4 2.67 -32.66 16.89
CA LYS A 4 2.16 -31.44 17.54
C LYS A 4 2.54 -31.45 19.03
N GLY A 5 3.21 -30.39 19.49
CA GLY A 5 3.56 -30.18 20.91
C GLY A 5 5.07 -30.13 21.20
N CYS A 6 5.94 -30.41 20.23
CA CYS A 6 7.38 -30.31 20.42
C CYS A 6 7.91 -28.93 20.01
N PRO A 7 8.78 -28.28 20.80
CA PRO A 7 9.52 -27.10 20.37
C PRO A 7 10.43 -27.48 19.19
N SER A 8 10.12 -26.98 18.00
CA SER A 8 10.96 -27.16 16.82
C SER A 8 11.73 -25.87 16.54
N PHE A 9 13.03 -25.99 16.33
CA PHE A 9 13.88 -24.89 15.89
C PHE A 9 14.06 -24.99 14.37
N LEU A 10 13.71 -23.92 13.66
CA LEU A 10 14.02 -23.79 12.24
C LEU A 10 15.40 -23.13 12.11
N ALA A 11 16.42 -23.92 11.77
CA ALA A 11 17.72 -23.38 11.41
C ALA A 11 17.79 -23.21 9.88
N HIS A 12 18.07 -22.00 9.42
CA HIS A 12 18.32 -21.71 8.01
C HIS A 12 19.80 -21.42 7.80
N VAL A 13 20.52 -22.33 7.15
CA VAL A 13 21.91 -22.12 6.75
C VAL A 13 21.92 -21.47 5.37
N ARG A 14 22.48 -20.26 5.26
CA ARG A 14 22.66 -19.56 3.98
C ARG A 14 24.12 -19.69 3.55
N ASP A 15 24.33 -20.25 2.37
CA ASP A 15 25.64 -20.24 1.73
C ASP A 15 25.86 -18.88 1.03
N ASN A 16 26.73 -18.04 1.59
CA ASN A 16 27.05 -16.72 1.05
C ASN A 16 27.97 -16.78 -0.19
N SER A 17 28.49 -17.95 -0.58
CA SER A 17 29.30 -18.11 -1.79
C SER A 17 28.45 -18.15 -3.07
N LYS A 18 27.15 -18.47 -2.94
CA LYS A 18 26.20 -18.50 -4.05
C LYS A 18 25.46 -17.16 -4.12
N LYS A 19 25.50 -16.52 -5.30
CA LYS A 19 24.62 -15.38 -5.58
C LYS A 19 23.17 -15.83 -5.40
N MET A 20 22.35 -14.95 -4.82
CA MET A 20 20.92 -15.21 -4.66
C MET A 20 20.33 -15.48 -6.05
N PRO A 21 19.56 -16.57 -6.22
CA PRO A 21 18.97 -16.88 -7.52
C PRO A 21 18.10 -15.70 -7.96
N GLU A 22 18.20 -15.36 -9.25
CA GLU A 22 17.34 -14.34 -9.84
C GLU A 22 15.87 -14.72 -9.59
N LEU A 23 14.98 -13.74 -9.41
CA LEU A 23 13.55 -13.98 -9.12
C LEU A 23 12.93 -15.00 -10.09
N ASN A 24 13.37 -14.99 -11.35
CA ASN A 24 12.92 -15.91 -12.40
C ASN A 24 13.39 -17.37 -12.25
N GLU A 25 14.36 -17.66 -11.40
CA GLU A 25 14.88 -19.01 -11.11
C GLU A 25 14.08 -19.72 -10.02
N ILE A 26 13.35 -18.96 -9.19
CA ILE A 26 12.48 -19.50 -8.16
C ILE A 26 11.25 -20.12 -8.84
N VAL A 27 11.10 -21.44 -8.74
CA VAL A 27 10.01 -22.22 -9.39
C VAL A 27 8.63 -21.63 -9.10
N VAL A 28 8.38 -21.19 -7.87
CA VAL A 28 7.12 -20.57 -7.47
C VAL A 28 6.90 -19.24 -8.17
N VAL A 29 7.91 -18.37 -8.24
CA VAL A 29 7.81 -17.07 -8.93
C VAL A 29 7.61 -17.27 -10.43
N ARG A 30 8.32 -18.22 -11.05
CA ARG A 30 8.12 -18.57 -12.46
C ARG A 30 6.72 -19.10 -12.72
N LYS A 31 6.21 -19.99 -11.86
CA LYS A 31 4.87 -20.58 -11.98
C LYS A 31 3.76 -19.53 -11.87
N PHE A 32 3.96 -18.49 -11.07
CA PHE A 32 3.00 -17.41 -10.84
C PHE A 32 3.50 -16.07 -11.40
N SER A 33 4.33 -16.08 -12.44
CA SER A 33 4.97 -14.88 -12.98
C SER A 33 3.94 -13.82 -13.39
N LYS A 34 2.78 -14.23 -13.92
CA LYS A 34 1.64 -13.35 -14.24
C LYS A 34 1.04 -12.64 -13.03
N VAL A 35 1.11 -13.24 -11.84
CA VAL A 35 0.65 -12.62 -10.59
C VAL A 35 1.70 -11.65 -10.10
N PHE A 36 2.98 -12.04 -10.09
CA PHE A 36 4.06 -11.23 -9.55
C PHE A 36 4.48 -10.03 -10.43
N HIS A 37 4.41 -10.16 -11.76
CA HIS A 37 4.71 -9.05 -12.69
C HIS A 37 3.61 -7.97 -12.69
N LYS A 38 2.40 -8.29 -12.21
CA LYS A 38 1.27 -7.35 -12.16
C LYS A 38 1.23 -6.51 -10.88
N ILE A 39 2.11 -6.75 -9.92
CA ILE A 39 2.00 -6.14 -8.60
C ILE A 39 2.50 -4.68 -8.59
N PHE A 40 3.28 -4.19 -9.56
CA PHE A 40 3.55 -2.74 -9.78
C PHE A 40 3.98 -2.50 -11.25
N PRO A 41 3.62 -1.40 -11.95
CA PRO A 41 3.25 -0.05 -11.48
C PRO A 41 1.94 0.49 -12.11
N GLY A 42 0.96 0.90 -11.30
CA GLY A 42 -0.30 1.45 -11.81
C GLY A 42 -1.46 0.50 -11.69
N ILE A 43 -1.71 -0.08 -10.50
CA ILE A 43 -2.80 -1.05 -10.32
C ILE A 43 -4.16 -0.33 -10.40
N SER A 44 -4.59 -0.03 -11.62
CA SER A 44 -5.98 -0.21 -12.01
C SER A 44 -6.25 -1.68 -11.80
N PHE A 45 -6.61 -2.04 -10.57
CA PHE A 45 -7.28 -3.30 -10.38
C PHE A 45 -8.53 -3.11 -11.23
N ILE A 46 -8.56 -3.71 -12.42
CA ILE A 46 -9.80 -4.19 -12.99
C ILE A 46 -10.25 -5.22 -11.95
N ARG A 47 -10.87 -4.71 -10.89
CA ARG A 47 -11.60 -5.53 -9.96
C ARG A 47 -12.81 -5.92 -10.79
N GLU A 48 -13.11 -7.19 -10.80
CA GLU A 48 -14.35 -7.68 -11.38
C GLU A 48 -15.58 -7.09 -10.66
N ILE A 49 -15.36 -6.44 -9.50
CA ILE A 49 -16.36 -5.86 -8.61
C ILE A 49 -15.95 -4.42 -8.27
N ASP A 50 -16.85 -3.48 -8.51
CA ASP A 50 -16.73 -2.11 -8.03
C ASP A 50 -16.98 -2.07 -6.51
N PHE A 51 -16.07 -1.42 -5.77
CA PHE A 51 -16.28 -1.16 -4.35
C PHE A 51 -17.00 0.18 -4.19
N SER A 52 -18.24 0.13 -3.69
CA SER A 52 -18.97 1.32 -3.23
C SER A 52 -18.79 1.51 -1.73
N ILE A 53 -18.73 2.77 -1.30
CA ILE A 53 -18.82 3.14 0.11
C ILE A 53 -20.20 3.76 0.29
N ASP A 54 -21.10 3.01 0.90
CA ASP A 54 -22.43 3.52 1.23
C ASP A 54 -22.33 4.42 2.48
N ILE A 55 -22.82 5.64 2.34
CA ILE A 55 -22.87 6.62 3.44
C ILE A 55 -24.34 6.68 3.88
N LEU A 56 -24.58 6.52 5.19
CA LEU A 56 -25.93 6.66 5.71
C LEU A 56 -26.38 8.12 5.55
N SER A 57 -27.63 8.30 5.12
CA SER A 57 -28.19 9.63 4.91
C SER A 57 -28.18 10.44 6.23
N GLY A 58 -27.45 11.55 6.23
CA GLY A 58 -27.30 12.43 7.40
C GLY A 58 -25.93 12.36 8.08
N ASP A 59 -25.07 11.41 7.71
CA ASP A 59 -23.70 11.36 8.20
C ASP A 59 -22.85 12.44 7.51
N GLU A 60 -22.48 13.46 8.28
CA GLU A 60 -21.52 14.46 7.83
C GLU A 60 -20.10 13.87 7.89
N PRO A 61 -19.22 14.18 6.90
CA PRO A 61 -17.83 13.79 6.97
C PRO A 61 -17.20 14.23 8.29
N VAL A 62 -16.49 13.34 8.97
CA VAL A 62 -15.72 13.72 10.16
C VAL A 62 -14.57 14.63 9.72
N LEU A 63 -14.78 15.94 9.87
CA LEU A 63 -13.78 16.96 9.60
C LEU A 63 -12.75 16.97 10.73
N LYS A 64 -11.73 16.13 10.63
CA LYS A 64 -10.59 16.17 11.55
C LYS A 64 -9.55 17.19 11.08
N ALA A 65 -9.03 18.00 12.00
CA ALA A 65 -7.89 18.85 11.69
C ALA A 65 -6.71 17.99 11.21
N LEU A 66 -5.95 18.49 10.24
CA LEU A 66 -4.71 17.86 9.81
C LEU A 66 -3.80 17.66 11.02
N TYR A 67 -3.31 16.44 11.19
CA TYR A 67 -2.38 16.11 12.25
C TYR A 67 -1.05 16.84 12.01
N CYS A 68 -0.50 17.47 13.06
CA CYS A 68 0.83 18.07 12.98
C CYS A 68 1.88 16.97 13.06
N MET A 69 2.68 16.83 12.01
CA MET A 69 3.83 15.90 11.94
C MET A 69 5.13 16.67 12.09
N GLU A 70 6.17 16.04 12.63
CA GLU A 70 7.50 16.61 12.65
C GLU A 70 8.11 16.69 11.24
N VAL A 71 9.15 17.53 11.06
CA VAL A 71 9.78 17.74 9.74
C VAL A 71 10.28 16.44 9.12
N LYS A 72 10.83 15.53 9.94
CA LYS A 72 11.33 14.23 9.48
C LYS A 72 10.21 13.33 8.97
N GLU A 73 9.10 13.28 9.70
CA GLU A 73 7.92 12.50 9.32
C GLU A 73 7.29 13.05 8.03
N LEU A 74 7.27 14.38 7.87
CA LEU A 74 6.76 15.03 6.66
C LEU A 74 7.62 14.70 5.43
N GLN A 75 8.94 14.64 5.58
CA GLN A 75 9.85 14.24 4.49
C GLN A 75 9.62 12.78 4.07
N GLU A 76 9.46 11.88 5.03
CA GLU A 76 9.16 10.48 4.76
C GLU A 76 7.79 10.32 4.08
N LEU A 77 6.76 10.96 4.61
CA LEU A 77 5.41 10.95 4.04
C LEU A 77 5.41 11.46 2.60
N LYS A 78 6.15 12.54 2.31
CA LYS A 78 6.28 13.05 0.94
C LYS A 78 6.89 12.02 -0.01
N GLY A 79 7.92 11.30 0.43
CA GLY A 79 8.54 10.24 -0.35
C GLY A 79 7.55 9.11 -0.67
N GLN A 80 6.77 8.68 0.32
CA GLN A 80 5.74 7.65 0.15
C GLN A 80 4.62 8.09 -0.79
N LEU A 81 4.15 9.34 -0.67
CA LEU A 81 3.12 9.88 -1.56
C LEU A 81 3.61 9.96 -3.01
N GLN A 82 4.86 10.33 -3.24
CA GLN A 82 5.45 10.38 -4.58
C GLN A 82 5.53 8.98 -5.20
N ASP A 83 6.02 8.00 -4.45
CA ASP A 83 6.05 6.59 -4.89
C ASP A 83 4.65 6.07 -5.23
N LEU A 84 3.63 6.40 -4.42
CA LEU A 84 2.24 6.03 -4.68
C LEU A 84 1.64 6.71 -5.92
N LEU A 85 2.03 7.97 -6.20
CA LEU A 85 1.62 8.69 -7.41
C LEU A 85 2.26 8.06 -8.66
N GLU A 86 3.56 7.79 -8.62
CA GLU A 86 4.29 7.12 -9.70
C GLU A 86 3.75 5.72 -9.98
N LYS A 87 3.36 5.01 -8.92
CA LYS A 87 2.68 3.71 -8.99
C LYS A 87 1.19 3.81 -9.34
N GLY A 88 0.63 4.99 -9.61
CA GLY A 88 -0.78 5.17 -9.98
C GLY A 88 -1.80 4.67 -8.93
N CYS A 89 -1.38 4.48 -7.69
CA CYS A 89 -2.24 4.04 -6.59
C CYS A 89 -3.15 5.17 -6.10
N ILE A 90 -2.69 6.42 -6.22
CA ILE A 90 -3.41 7.63 -5.85
C ILE A 90 -3.36 8.67 -6.97
N ARG A 91 -4.27 9.63 -6.92
CA ARG A 91 -4.27 10.81 -7.79
C ARG A 91 -4.75 12.03 -7.00
N PRO A 92 -4.35 13.26 -7.38
CA PRO A 92 -4.93 14.47 -6.82
C PRO A 92 -6.46 14.46 -7.00
N SER A 93 -7.19 14.89 -5.97
CA SER A 93 -8.65 14.97 -6.01
C SER A 93 -9.16 16.21 -5.29
N THR A 94 -10.27 16.75 -5.78
CA THR A 94 -11.01 17.86 -5.17
C THR A 94 -12.30 17.30 -4.57
N SER A 95 -12.17 16.76 -3.35
CA SER A 95 -13.29 16.14 -2.65
C SER A 95 -13.99 17.13 -1.70
N LEU A 96 -15.33 17.20 -1.79
CA LEU A 96 -16.15 18.03 -0.90
C LEU A 96 -16.04 17.62 0.58
N PHE A 97 -15.56 16.39 0.86
CA PHE A 97 -15.32 15.87 2.20
C PHE A 97 -14.23 16.64 2.97
N TYR A 98 -13.32 17.37 2.29
CA TYR A 98 -12.24 18.14 2.92
C TYR A 98 -12.36 19.66 2.72
N MET A 99 -13.13 20.13 1.74
CA MET A 99 -13.14 21.54 1.30
C MET A 99 -13.92 22.50 2.21
N GLN A 100 -14.67 22.02 3.21
CA GLN A 100 -15.49 22.89 4.07
C GLN A 100 -14.68 23.82 5.01
N LYS A 101 -13.37 23.59 5.20
CA LYS A 101 -12.51 24.45 6.05
C LYS A 101 -11.87 25.63 5.28
N TRP A 102 -11.60 25.50 3.99
CA TRP A 102 -10.79 26.47 3.24
C TRP A 102 -11.55 27.73 2.79
N LYS A 103 -12.88 27.68 2.69
CA LYS A 103 -13.69 28.85 2.29
C LYS A 103 -13.92 29.89 3.39
N ARG A 104 -13.56 29.61 4.65
CA ARG A 104 -13.80 30.53 5.79
C ARG A 104 -12.61 31.44 6.14
N HIS A 105 -11.46 31.28 5.50
CA HIS A 105 -10.24 32.04 5.82
C HIS A 105 -9.71 32.91 4.65
N LEU A 106 -10.50 33.09 3.59
CA LEU A 106 -10.18 33.97 2.45
C LEU A 106 -11.21 35.10 2.27
N GLY A 107 -11.78 35.57 3.38
CA GLY A 107 -12.62 36.76 3.45
C GLY A 107 -12.02 37.77 4.42
#